data_AF-A0A086CZI6-F1
#
_entry.id   AF-A0A086CZI6-F1
#
_cell.length_a   1.000
_cell.length_b   1.000
_cell.length_c   1.000
_cell.angle_alpha   90.00
_cell.angle_beta   90.00
_cell.angle_gamma   90.00
#
_symmetry.space_group_name_H-M   'P 1'
#
loop_
_entity.id
_entity.type
_entity.pdbx_description
1 polymer ?
#
loop_
_entity_poly.entity_id
_entity_poly.type
_entity_poly.pdbx_seq_one_letter_code
_entity_poly.pdbx_strand_id
1 'polypeptide(L)'
;MANFRTHFGVASVGGLIASQAGWQASLYGLWQAAVIAGLVTFGGILPDIDADNSRAVRLIFQILALIAIVVAVLLLQHRVTPAQLFAACGATYLAVRYLASALFARFTVHRGLWHSLLAAALSGLATASASFTLLGQPARLAWLHGLALTLGFLIHLALDELYSVDLTGARLKRSFGTALKPFDWKAPGSSLMLLLTSVHLIAWLPPLAVLREVLTHGLGWGLGWGR
;
A
#
# COMPACT_ATOMS: atom_id res chain seq x y z
N MET A 1 -15.37 10.31 7.92
CA MET A 1 -14.64 9.22 7.24
C MET A 1 -15.65 8.20 6.82
N ALA A 2 -15.37 7.59 5.69
CA ALA A 2 -16.06 6.38 5.31
C ALA A 2 -15.74 5.30 6.36
N ASN A 3 -16.57 4.25 6.42
CA ASN A 3 -16.26 3.13 7.31
C ASN A 3 -15.39 2.11 6.55
N PHE A 4 -14.80 1.17 7.29
CA PHE A 4 -13.96 0.11 6.72
C PHE A 4 -14.60 -0.62 5.52
N ARG A 5 -15.91 -0.90 5.56
CA ARG A 5 -16.60 -1.60 4.47
C ARG A 5 -16.65 -0.75 3.20
N THR A 6 -16.86 0.56 3.34
CA THR A 6 -16.84 1.50 2.22
C THR A 6 -15.45 1.59 1.61
N HIS A 7 -14.40 1.80 2.43
CA HIS A 7 -13.02 1.86 1.93
C HIS A 7 -12.61 0.58 1.21
N PHE A 8 -12.79 -0.56 1.86
CA PHE A 8 -12.47 -1.86 1.28
C PHE A 8 -13.28 -2.12 0.00
N GLY A 9 -14.59 -1.86 0.02
CA GLY A 9 -15.49 -2.14 -1.11
C GLY A 9 -15.18 -1.28 -2.33
N VAL A 10 -15.06 0.04 -2.16
CA VAL A 10 -14.76 0.96 -3.27
C VAL A 10 -13.35 0.72 -3.81
N ALA A 11 -12.36 0.48 -2.95
CA ALA A 11 -11.01 0.14 -3.40
C ALA A 11 -10.97 -1.22 -4.13
N SER A 12 -11.77 -2.21 -3.70
CA SER A 12 -11.90 -3.50 -4.41
C SER A 12 -12.47 -3.31 -5.81
N VAL A 13 -13.55 -2.54 -5.94
CA VAL A 13 -14.16 -2.24 -7.25
C VAL A 13 -13.20 -1.45 -8.13
N GLY A 14 -12.55 -0.42 -7.58
CA GLY A 14 -11.52 0.35 -8.29
C GLY A 14 -10.35 -0.52 -8.74
N GLY A 15 -9.94 -1.48 -7.90
CA GLY A 15 -8.89 -2.45 -8.20
C GLY A 15 -9.28 -3.40 -9.34
N LEU A 16 -10.51 -3.93 -9.33
CA LEU A 16 -11.02 -4.75 -10.41
C LEU A 16 -11.05 -3.97 -11.73
N ILE A 17 -11.56 -2.73 -11.73
CA ILE A 17 -11.60 -1.88 -12.93
C ILE A 17 -10.18 -1.60 -13.45
N ALA A 18 -9.27 -1.15 -12.58
CA ALA A 18 -7.89 -0.86 -12.97
C ALA A 18 -7.18 -2.12 -13.48
N SER A 19 -7.35 -3.25 -12.79
CA SER A 19 -6.75 -4.52 -13.18
C SER A 19 -7.22 -5.00 -14.55
N GLN A 20 -8.53 -4.93 -14.80
CA GLN A 20 -9.14 -5.30 -16.07
C GLN A 20 -8.68 -4.39 -17.20
N ALA A 21 -8.66 -3.08 -16.98
CA ALA A 21 -8.21 -2.11 -17.98
C ALA A 21 -6.75 -2.38 -18.41
N GLY A 22 -5.85 -2.61 -17.45
CA GLY A 22 -4.46 -2.91 -17.77
C GLY A 22 -4.25 -4.28 -18.38
N TRP A 23 -5.07 -5.28 -18.04
CA TRP A 23 -5.03 -6.60 -18.69
C TRP A 23 -5.47 -6.50 -20.17
N GLN A 24 -6.57 -5.79 -20.45
CA GLN A 24 -7.04 -5.55 -21.82
C GLN A 24 -6.04 -4.74 -22.65
N ALA A 25 -5.35 -3.78 -22.03
CA ALA A 25 -4.28 -3.03 -22.66
C ALA A 25 -2.95 -3.83 -22.78
N SER A 26 -2.95 -5.14 -22.48
CA SER A 26 -1.78 -6.01 -22.53
C SER A 26 -0.60 -5.50 -21.69
N LEU A 27 -0.87 -4.77 -20.60
CA LEU A 27 0.19 -4.26 -19.72
C LEU A 27 0.83 -5.38 -18.90
N TYR A 28 0.07 -6.45 -18.65
CA TYR A 28 0.46 -7.61 -17.85
C TYR A 28 -0.51 -8.78 -18.10
N GLY A 29 -0.11 -10.00 -17.71
CA GLY A 29 -0.95 -11.20 -17.80
C GLY A 29 -1.99 -11.31 -16.68
N LEU A 30 -2.88 -12.31 -16.77
CA LEU A 30 -4.01 -12.50 -15.86
C LEU A 30 -3.60 -12.63 -14.38
N TRP A 31 -2.51 -13.35 -14.09
CA TRP A 31 -2.01 -13.48 -12.72
C TRP A 31 -1.64 -12.13 -12.10
N GLN A 32 -0.98 -11.26 -12.88
CA GLN A 32 -0.61 -9.93 -12.42
C GLN A 32 -1.82 -9.00 -12.34
N ALA A 33 -2.87 -9.22 -13.13
CA ALA A 33 -4.13 -8.50 -12.96
C ALA A 33 -4.72 -8.75 -11.55
N ALA A 34 -4.69 -10.00 -11.07
CA ALA A 34 -5.12 -10.33 -9.72
C ALA A 34 -4.26 -9.64 -8.65
N VAL A 35 -2.93 -9.59 -8.86
CA VAL A 35 -2.00 -8.86 -7.97
C VAL A 35 -2.33 -7.36 -7.94
N ILE A 36 -2.56 -6.74 -9.11
CA ILE A 36 -2.92 -5.31 -9.22
C ILE A 36 -4.24 -5.03 -8.49
N ALA A 37 -5.28 -5.85 -8.69
CA ALA A 37 -6.55 -5.70 -7.98
C ALA A 37 -6.36 -5.79 -6.46
N GLY A 38 -5.56 -6.76 -6.01
CA GLY A 38 -5.20 -6.93 -4.60
C GLY A 38 -4.45 -5.73 -4.03
N LEU A 39 -3.47 -5.18 -4.77
CA LEU A 39 -2.69 -4.02 -4.34
C LEU A 39 -3.53 -2.74 -4.23
N VAL A 40 -4.44 -2.49 -5.17
CA VAL A 40 -5.38 -1.35 -5.07
C VAL A 40 -6.30 -1.54 -3.86
N THR A 41 -6.83 -2.74 -3.65
CA THR A 41 -7.68 -3.04 -2.50
C THR A 41 -6.93 -2.82 -1.17
N PHE A 42 -5.70 -3.33 -1.09
CA PHE A 42 -4.84 -3.19 0.07
C PHE A 42 -4.44 -1.73 0.33
N GLY A 43 -4.08 -0.99 -0.72
CA GLY A 43 -3.83 0.45 -0.65
C GLY A 43 -5.03 1.21 -0.11
N GLY A 44 -6.26 0.77 -0.42
CA GLY A 44 -7.50 1.38 0.07
C GLY A 44 -7.80 1.18 1.55
N ILE A 45 -7.12 0.26 2.23
CA ILE A 45 -7.24 0.06 3.68
C ILE A 45 -5.98 0.50 4.44
N LEU A 46 -4.87 0.73 3.73
CA LEU A 46 -3.57 1.01 4.33
C LEU A 46 -3.52 2.31 5.15
N PRO A 47 -4.19 3.43 4.80
CA PRO A 47 -4.12 4.66 5.60
C PRO A 47 -4.65 4.47 7.04
N ASP A 48 -5.66 3.62 7.20
CA ASP A 48 -6.26 3.24 8.48
C ASP A 48 -5.38 2.34 9.35
N ILE A 49 -4.13 2.07 8.95
CA ILE A 49 -3.15 1.38 9.80
C ILE A 49 -2.85 2.18 11.07
N ASP A 50 -3.04 3.51 11.06
CA ASP A 50 -2.86 4.37 12.23
C ASP A 50 -4.10 4.45 13.15
N ALA A 51 -5.18 3.74 12.80
CA ALA A 51 -6.44 3.75 13.53
C ALA A 51 -6.45 2.66 14.61
N ASP A 52 -6.33 3.07 15.88
CA ASP A 52 -6.34 2.15 17.02
C ASP A 52 -7.54 1.22 17.01
N ASN A 53 -7.29 -0.06 17.27
CA ASN A 53 -8.31 -1.11 17.37
C ASN A 53 -9.24 -1.22 16.14
N SER A 54 -8.81 -0.74 14.96
CA SER A 54 -9.59 -0.83 13.73
C SER A 54 -9.55 -2.24 13.11
N ARG A 55 -10.52 -2.53 12.22
CA ARG A 55 -10.49 -3.77 11.41
C ARG A 55 -9.32 -3.76 10.43
N ALA A 56 -8.95 -2.59 9.90
CA ALA A 56 -7.81 -2.43 8.99
C ALA A 56 -6.49 -2.78 9.67
N VAL A 57 -6.20 -2.23 10.84
CA VAL A 57 -5.00 -2.56 11.64
C VAL A 57 -4.89 -4.06 11.86
N ARG A 58 -5.97 -4.70 12.31
CA ARG A 58 -5.95 -6.15 12.57
C ARG A 58 -5.63 -6.95 11.31
N LEU A 59 -6.21 -6.58 10.17
CA LEU A 59 -5.98 -7.24 8.89
C LEU A 59 -4.55 -7.00 8.37
N ILE A 60 -4.06 -5.76 8.40
CA ILE A 60 -2.73 -5.40 7.91
C ILE A 60 -1.64 -6.11 8.73
N PHE A 61 -1.70 -6.05 10.06
CA PHE A 61 -0.72 -6.75 10.91
C PHE A 61 -0.84 -8.27 10.82
N GLN A 62 -2.00 -8.82 10.47
CA GLN A 62 -2.14 -10.24 10.17
C GLN A 62 -1.43 -10.61 8.86
N ILE A 63 -1.61 -9.81 7.79
CA ILE A 63 -0.91 -10.00 6.51
C ILE A 63 0.61 -9.89 6.72
N LEU A 64 1.07 -8.85 7.43
CA LEU A 64 2.49 -8.67 7.75
C LEU A 64 3.06 -9.83 8.58
N ALA A 65 2.29 -10.36 9.53
CA ALA A 65 2.71 -11.52 10.32
C ALA A 65 2.86 -12.78 9.44
N LEU A 66 1.96 -13.00 8.49
CA LEU A 66 2.08 -14.13 7.54
C LEU A 66 3.30 -13.98 6.63
N ILE A 67 3.56 -12.77 6.10
CA ILE A 67 4.77 -12.50 5.32
C ILE A 67 6.02 -12.73 6.15
N ALA A 68 6.05 -12.25 7.40
CA ALA A 68 7.17 -12.45 8.30
C ALA A 68 7.41 -13.94 8.63
N ILE A 69 6.36 -14.74 8.77
CA ILE A 69 6.48 -16.19 8.90
C ILE A 69 7.15 -16.81 7.67
N VAL A 70 6.72 -16.44 6.46
CA VAL A 70 7.34 -16.94 5.22
C VAL A 70 8.83 -16.58 5.19
N VAL A 71 9.18 -15.34 5.51
CA VAL A 71 10.59 -14.91 5.60
C VAL A 71 11.36 -15.72 6.66
N ALA A 72 10.78 -15.92 7.84
CA ALA A 72 11.39 -16.72 8.90
C ALA A 72 11.64 -18.17 8.45
N VAL A 73 10.68 -18.78 7.73
CA VAL A 73 10.84 -20.12 7.16
C VAL A 73 11.98 -20.14 6.15
N LEU A 74 12.01 -19.20 5.20
CA LEU A 74 13.07 -19.14 4.18
C LEU A 74 14.47 -19.01 4.79
N LEU A 75 14.60 -18.26 5.88
CA LEU A 75 15.88 -18.04 6.57
C LEU A 75 16.31 -19.21 7.46
N LEU A 76 15.37 -19.91 8.08
CA LEU A 76 15.65 -20.87 9.16
C LEU A 76 15.47 -22.33 8.77
N GLN A 77 14.71 -22.65 7.72
CA GLN A 77 14.31 -24.04 7.38
C GLN A 77 15.48 -25.03 7.25
N HIS A 78 16.67 -24.57 6.87
CA HIS A 78 17.86 -25.41 6.73
C HIS A 78 18.87 -25.29 7.89
N ARG A 79 18.54 -24.49 8.92
CA ARG A 79 19.43 -24.17 10.05
C ARG A 79 18.95 -24.70 11.39
N VAL A 80 17.68 -25.10 11.49
CA VAL A 80 17.06 -25.50 12.75
C VAL A 80 16.23 -26.78 12.57
N THR A 81 15.94 -27.46 13.67
CA THR A 81 15.03 -28.62 13.67
C THR A 81 13.59 -28.21 13.35
N PRO A 82 12.73 -29.14 12.88
CA PRO A 82 11.32 -28.83 12.60
C PRO A 82 10.56 -28.25 13.81
N ALA A 83 10.84 -28.74 15.02
CA ALA A 83 10.23 -28.23 16.25
C ALA A 83 10.63 -26.76 16.53
N GLN A 84 11.92 -26.43 16.36
CA GLN A 84 12.42 -25.06 16.49
C GLN A 84 11.86 -24.14 15.41
N LEU A 85 11.72 -24.63 14.17
CA LEU A 85 11.12 -23.88 13.08
C LEU A 85 9.65 -23.54 13.39
N PHE A 86 8.88 -24.51 13.87
CA PHE A 86 7.49 -24.29 14.26
C PHE A 86 7.38 -23.26 15.40
N ALA A 87 8.24 -23.37 16.42
CA ALA A 87 8.32 -22.40 17.50
C ALA A 87 8.68 -20.99 16.98
N ALA A 88 9.64 -20.89 16.05
CA ALA A 88 10.04 -19.62 15.43
C ALA A 88 8.89 -19.00 14.62
N CYS A 89 8.10 -19.79 13.88
CA CYS A 89 6.92 -19.30 13.18
C CYS A 89 5.87 -18.74 14.15
N GLY A 90 5.58 -19.47 15.23
CA GLY A 90 4.65 -19.00 16.28
C GLY A 90 5.13 -17.72 16.95
N ALA A 91 6.42 -17.67 17.34
CA ALA A 91 7.03 -16.49 17.95
C ALA A 91 7.00 -15.28 16.99
N THR A 92 7.32 -15.49 15.70
CA THR A 92 7.28 -14.44 14.67
C THR A 92 5.86 -13.89 14.49
N TYR A 93 4.87 -14.78 14.43
CA TYR A 93 3.47 -14.36 14.34
C TYR A 93 3.07 -13.50 15.53
N LEU A 94 3.34 -13.95 16.76
CA LEU A 94 2.98 -13.19 17.96
C LEU A 94 3.72 -11.85 18.05
N ALA A 95 5.01 -11.85 17.68
CA ALA A 95 5.84 -10.65 17.67
C ALA A 95 5.31 -9.60 16.69
N VAL A 96 4.97 -9.98 15.45
CA VAL A 96 4.46 -9.03 14.46
C VAL A 96 3.01 -8.64 14.78
N ARG A 97 2.15 -9.62 15.05
CA ARG A 97 0.71 -9.39 15.18
C ARG A 97 0.35 -8.55 16.41
N TYR A 98 1.04 -8.76 17.53
CA TYR A 98 0.70 -8.14 18.80
C TYR A 98 1.76 -7.13 19.25
N LEU A 99 3.04 -7.53 19.31
CA LEU A 99 4.09 -6.64 19.84
C LEU A 99 4.37 -5.47 18.88
N ALA A 100 4.64 -5.74 17.60
CA ALA A 100 4.90 -4.70 16.62
C ALA A 100 3.67 -3.80 16.41
N SER A 101 2.46 -4.38 16.39
CA SER A 101 1.21 -3.62 16.31
C SER A 101 1.02 -2.67 17.50
N ALA A 102 1.29 -3.14 18.72
CA ALA A 102 1.20 -2.31 19.93
C ALA A 102 2.27 -1.21 19.96
N LEU A 103 3.49 -1.51 19.52
CA LEU A 103 4.55 -0.51 19.39
C LEU A 103 4.20 0.53 18.33
N PHE A 104 3.69 0.11 17.17
CA PHE A 104 3.26 0.99 16.09
C PHE A 104 2.18 1.97 16.58
N ALA A 105 1.16 1.48 17.27
CA ALA A 105 0.09 2.31 17.85
C ALA A 105 0.61 3.38 18.83
N ARG A 106 1.76 3.18 19.49
CA ARG A 106 2.37 4.20 20.36
C ARG A 106 3.03 5.35 19.60
N PHE A 107 3.44 5.11 18.35
CA PHE A 107 4.12 6.09 17.51
C PHE A 107 3.22 6.70 16.43
N THR A 108 2.00 6.19 16.27
CA THR A 108 1.03 6.70 15.32
C THR A 108 -0.17 7.30 16.02
N VAL A 109 -0.67 8.40 15.48
CA VAL A 109 -1.94 9.00 15.89
C VAL A 109 -2.91 8.83 14.72
N HIS A 110 -4.16 8.48 15.02
CA HIS A 110 -5.18 8.33 14.00
C HIS A 110 -5.37 9.65 13.22
N ARG A 111 -5.41 9.56 11.88
CA ARG A 111 -5.36 10.71 10.94
C ARG A 111 -4.08 11.54 11.00
N GLY A 112 -3.01 10.95 11.52
CA GLY A 112 -1.71 11.59 11.61
C GLY A 112 -0.97 11.49 10.28
N LEU A 113 0.17 10.81 10.32
CA LEU A 113 1.10 10.66 9.20
C LEU A 113 0.51 9.85 8.03
N TRP A 114 -0.24 8.79 8.32
CA TRP A 114 -0.71 7.83 7.32
C TRP A 114 -1.90 8.31 6.50
N HIS A 115 -2.54 9.41 6.91
CA HIS A 115 -3.55 10.11 6.11
C HIS A 115 -2.90 11.28 5.36
N SER A 116 -1.91 11.00 4.51
CA SER A 116 -1.20 12.03 3.72
C SER A 116 -0.76 11.51 2.35
N LEU A 117 -0.55 12.43 1.42
CA LEU A 117 0.00 12.10 0.09
C LEU A 117 1.45 11.60 0.17
N LEU A 118 2.24 12.08 1.14
CA LEU A 118 3.58 11.56 1.38
C LEU A 118 3.54 10.08 1.82
N ALA A 119 2.55 9.68 2.63
CA ALA A 119 2.39 8.28 3.01
C ALA A 119 1.92 7.41 1.83
N ALA A 120 1.07 7.95 0.96
CA ALA A 120 0.71 7.29 -0.30
C ALA A 120 1.95 7.07 -1.19
N ALA A 121 2.77 8.12 -1.36
CA ALA A 121 4.00 8.06 -2.14
C ALA A 121 5.01 7.08 -1.55
N LEU A 122 5.27 7.12 -0.23
CA LEU A 122 6.13 6.14 0.43
C LEU A 122 5.64 4.72 0.14
N SER A 123 4.35 4.47 0.35
CA SER A 123 3.78 3.13 0.20
C SER A 123 3.92 2.62 -1.24
N GLY A 124 3.66 3.48 -2.23
CA GLY A 124 3.89 3.15 -3.64
C GLY A 124 5.35 2.88 -3.98
N LEU A 125 6.28 3.72 -3.51
CA LEU A 125 7.72 3.53 -3.70
C LEU A 125 8.23 2.25 -3.02
N ALA A 126 7.73 1.94 -1.82
CA ALA A 126 8.08 0.72 -1.09
C ALA A 126 7.60 -0.51 -1.84
N THR A 127 6.37 -0.49 -2.36
CA THR A 127 5.84 -1.57 -3.20
C THR A 127 6.60 -1.74 -4.51
N ALA A 128 6.94 -0.65 -5.19
CA ALA A 128 7.75 -0.72 -6.42
C ALA A 128 9.15 -1.30 -6.13
N SER A 129 9.80 -0.83 -5.06
CA SER A 129 11.11 -1.31 -4.63
C SER A 129 11.06 -2.79 -4.29
N ALA A 130 10.14 -3.22 -3.43
CA ALA A 130 9.98 -4.62 -3.04
C ALA A 130 9.65 -5.52 -4.24
N SER A 131 8.78 -5.06 -5.14
CA SER A 131 8.45 -5.79 -6.36
C SER A 131 9.67 -5.98 -7.26
N PHE A 132 10.55 -4.98 -7.34
CA PHE A 132 11.74 -5.04 -8.18
C PHE A 132 12.85 -5.88 -7.56
N THR A 133 13.19 -5.60 -6.29
CA THR A 133 14.38 -6.16 -5.64
C THR A 133 14.12 -7.51 -4.97
N LEU A 134 12.96 -7.69 -4.33
CA LEU A 134 12.63 -8.92 -3.60
C LEU A 134 11.91 -9.93 -4.48
N LEU A 135 11.01 -9.47 -5.36
CA LEU A 135 10.21 -10.34 -6.22
C LEU A 135 10.78 -10.49 -7.64
N GLY A 136 11.87 -9.78 -7.97
CA GLY A 136 12.54 -9.88 -9.27
C GLY A 136 11.66 -9.50 -10.46
N GLN A 137 10.61 -8.69 -10.27
CA GLN A 137 9.71 -8.32 -11.35
C GLN A 137 10.38 -7.34 -12.32
N PRO A 138 10.05 -7.38 -13.62
CA PRO A 138 10.52 -6.38 -14.57
C PRO A 138 10.19 -4.96 -14.11
N ALA A 139 11.08 -4.00 -14.38
CA ALA A 139 10.97 -2.62 -13.92
C ALA A 139 9.60 -1.98 -14.20
N ARG A 140 9.04 -2.22 -15.40
CA ARG A 140 7.72 -1.73 -15.79
C ARG A 140 6.61 -2.25 -14.87
N LEU A 141 6.62 -3.55 -14.59
CA LEU A 141 5.61 -4.18 -13.76
C LEU A 141 5.75 -3.77 -12.28
N ALA A 142 6.99 -3.63 -11.79
CA ALA A 142 7.25 -3.12 -10.45
C ALA A 142 6.69 -1.70 -10.26
N TRP A 143 6.84 -0.82 -11.25
CA TRP A 143 6.19 0.50 -11.23
C TRP A 143 4.67 0.41 -11.22
N LEU A 144 4.08 -0.48 -12.03
CA LEU A 144 2.63 -0.70 -12.03
C LEU A 144 2.12 -1.19 -10.67
N HIS A 145 2.86 -2.05 -9.96
CA HIS A 145 2.51 -2.46 -8.60
C HIS A 145 2.53 -1.28 -7.62
N GLY A 146 3.56 -0.42 -7.66
CA GLY A 146 3.62 0.78 -6.83
C GLY A 146 2.49 1.77 -7.11
N LEU A 147 2.18 1.98 -8.39
CA LEU A 147 1.06 2.84 -8.83
C LEU A 147 -0.30 2.25 -8.40
N ALA A 148 -0.47 0.94 -8.49
CA ALA A 148 -1.69 0.25 -8.05
C ALA A 148 -1.95 0.45 -6.55
N LEU A 149 -0.94 0.26 -5.71
CA LEU A 149 -1.10 0.52 -4.27
C LEU A 149 -1.42 2.00 -4.03
N THR A 150 -0.69 2.90 -4.68
CA THR A 150 -0.91 4.35 -4.56
C THR A 150 -2.33 4.74 -4.95
N LEU A 151 -2.86 4.18 -6.03
CA LEU A 151 -4.24 4.41 -6.47
C LEU A 151 -5.24 4.00 -5.38
N GLY A 152 -5.07 2.83 -4.77
CA GLY A 152 -5.88 2.40 -3.64
C GLY A 152 -5.85 3.40 -2.49
N PHE A 153 -4.65 3.85 -2.12
CA PHE A 153 -4.44 4.84 -1.07
C PHE A 153 -5.15 6.17 -1.39
N LEU A 154 -5.07 6.63 -2.63
CA LEU A 154 -5.74 7.84 -3.08
C LEU A 154 -7.27 7.69 -3.06
N ILE A 155 -7.81 6.53 -3.43
CA ILE A 155 -9.24 6.22 -3.29
C ILE A 155 -9.67 6.37 -1.83
N HIS A 156 -8.88 5.87 -0.88
CA HIS A 156 -9.16 6.01 0.54
C HIS A 156 -9.23 7.48 0.96
N LEU A 157 -8.18 8.27 0.67
CA LEU A 157 -8.12 9.68 1.05
C LEU A 157 -9.26 10.48 0.39
N ALA A 158 -9.58 10.19 -0.87
CA ALA A 158 -10.68 10.83 -1.58
C ALA A 158 -12.04 10.50 -0.94
N LEU A 159 -12.28 9.25 -0.55
CA LEU A 159 -13.50 8.87 0.15
C LEU A 159 -13.65 9.59 1.48
N ASP A 160 -12.56 9.75 2.22
CA ASP A 160 -12.59 10.48 3.49
C ASP A 160 -12.92 11.95 3.34
N GLU A 161 -12.42 12.55 2.27
CA GLU A 161 -12.72 13.92 1.89
C GLU A 161 -14.19 14.06 1.45
N LEU A 162 -14.68 13.17 0.59
CA LEU A 162 -16.08 13.16 0.13
C LEU A 162 -17.07 12.98 1.29
N TYR A 163 -16.81 12.04 2.21
CA TYR A 163 -17.65 11.82 3.39
C TYR A 163 -17.50 12.90 4.48
N SER A 164 -16.59 13.85 4.28
CA SER A 164 -16.48 15.04 5.12
C SER A 164 -17.47 16.16 4.70
N VAL A 165 -18.06 16.05 3.50
CA VAL A 165 -19.13 16.94 3.01
C VAL A 165 -20.49 16.32 3.32
N ASP A 166 -21.32 17.00 4.11
CA ASP A 166 -22.72 16.60 4.33
C ASP A 166 -23.60 17.09 3.17
N LEU A 167 -23.82 16.22 2.18
CA LEU A 167 -24.62 16.52 0.98
C LEU A 167 -26.12 16.69 1.29
N THR A 168 -26.59 16.22 2.45
CA THR A 168 -28.00 16.32 2.88
C THR A 168 -28.33 17.61 3.62
N GLY A 169 -27.33 18.44 3.95
CA GLY A 169 -27.54 19.70 4.67
C GLY A 169 -26.56 20.84 4.34
N ALA A 170 -25.75 20.70 3.28
CA ALA A 170 -24.73 21.66 2.84
C ALA A 170 -23.85 22.21 3.99
N ARG A 171 -23.42 21.33 4.90
CA ARG A 171 -22.46 21.67 5.97
C ARG A 171 -21.14 20.97 5.71
N LEU A 172 -20.07 21.76 5.57
CA LEU A 172 -18.70 21.22 5.62
C LEU A 172 -18.38 20.80 7.05
N LYS A 173 -17.92 19.55 7.24
CA LYS A 173 -17.32 19.16 8.52
C LYS A 173 -15.98 19.89 8.66
N ARG A 174 -15.57 20.18 9.90
CA ARG A 174 -14.24 20.73 10.23
C ARG A 174 -13.06 19.87 9.72
N SER A 175 -13.33 18.63 9.32
CA SER A 175 -12.34 17.72 8.75
C SER A 175 -12.14 17.84 7.23
N PHE A 176 -12.91 18.68 6.54
CA PHE A 176 -12.70 18.93 5.11
C PHE A 176 -11.31 19.56 4.87
N GLY A 177 -10.61 19.10 3.84
CA GLY A 177 -9.26 19.50 3.45
C GLY A 177 -8.14 18.83 4.26
N THR A 178 -8.45 17.88 5.14
CA THR A 178 -7.43 17.25 6.01
C THR A 178 -6.92 15.90 5.50
N ALA A 179 -7.66 15.23 4.61
CA ALA A 179 -7.29 13.90 4.13
C ALA A 179 -6.24 13.96 3.00
N LEU A 180 -6.36 14.92 2.08
CA LEU A 180 -5.42 15.12 0.96
C LEU A 180 -4.24 16.04 1.31
N LYS A 181 -3.85 16.12 2.58
CA LYS A 181 -2.69 16.93 2.99
C LYS A 181 -1.41 16.34 2.39
N PRO A 182 -0.47 17.18 1.88
CA PRO A 182 0.82 16.70 1.41
C PRO A 182 1.60 15.92 2.48
N PHE A 183 1.61 16.42 3.71
CA PHE A 183 2.24 15.81 4.88
C PHE A 183 1.60 16.35 6.17
N ASP A 184 1.97 15.80 7.33
CA ASP A 184 1.37 16.18 8.62
C ASP A 184 2.14 17.31 9.31
N TRP A 185 1.63 18.55 9.18
CA TRP A 185 2.21 19.75 9.78
C TRP A 185 2.22 19.74 11.32
N LYS A 186 1.37 18.94 11.95
CA LYS A 186 1.30 18.82 13.41
C LYS A 186 2.41 17.92 13.98
N ALA A 187 3.04 17.12 13.13
CA ALA A 187 4.10 16.19 13.49
C ALA A 187 5.28 16.30 12.49
N PRO A 188 5.99 17.44 12.45
CA PRO A 188 7.03 17.71 11.45
C PRO A 188 8.20 16.71 11.53
N GLY A 189 8.57 16.25 12.72
CA GLY A 189 9.61 15.23 12.91
C GLY A 189 9.24 13.89 12.26
N SER A 190 8.02 13.40 12.48
CA SER A 190 7.53 12.18 11.85
C SER A 190 7.38 12.32 10.34
N SER A 191 6.91 13.48 9.87
CA SER A 191 6.84 13.80 8.42
C SER A 191 8.24 13.83 7.79
N LEU A 192 9.24 14.36 8.48
CA LEU A 192 10.63 14.33 8.03
C LEU A 192 11.17 12.89 7.98
N MET A 193 10.90 12.05 8.97
CA MET A 193 11.29 10.63 8.94
C MET A 193 10.67 9.90 7.75
N LEU A 194 9.39 10.18 7.46
CA LEU A 194 8.69 9.61 6.30
C LEU A 194 9.31 10.06 4.97
N LEU A 195 9.70 11.33 4.89
CA LEU A 195 10.40 11.88 3.73
C LEU A 195 11.78 11.24 3.55
N LEU A 196 12.59 11.17 4.62
CA LEU A 196 13.92 10.55 4.57
C LEU A 196 13.84 9.08 4.19
N THR A 197 12.82 8.36 4.68
CA THR A 197 12.56 6.97 4.29
C THR A 197 12.20 6.89 2.80
N SER A 198 11.35 7.78 2.31
CA SER A 198 11.01 7.87 0.88
C SER A 198 12.25 8.14 0.01
N VAL A 199 13.15 9.02 0.47
CA VAL A 199 14.40 9.31 -0.23
C VAL A 199 15.34 8.11 -0.20
N HIS A 200 15.44 7.41 0.93
CA HIS A 200 16.26 6.19 1.04
C HIS A 200 15.81 5.10 0.05
N LEU A 201 14.50 4.97 -0.19
CA LEU A 201 13.97 4.02 -1.17
C LEU A 201 14.48 4.27 -2.60
N ILE A 202 14.90 5.50 -2.95
CA ILE A 202 15.39 5.82 -4.30
C ILE A 202 16.53 4.91 -4.74
N ALA A 203 17.40 4.48 -3.81
CA ALA A 203 18.51 3.57 -4.10
C ALA A 203 18.04 2.15 -4.52
N TRP A 204 16.79 1.80 -4.26
CA TRP A 204 16.21 0.47 -4.45
C TRP A 204 15.11 0.45 -5.53
N LEU A 205 14.82 1.60 -6.15
CA LEU A 205 13.75 1.72 -7.14
C LEU A 205 14.15 1.12 -8.49
N PRO A 206 13.17 0.63 -9.28
CA PRO A 206 13.40 0.39 -10.69
C PRO A 206 13.79 1.71 -11.41
N PRO A 207 14.44 1.64 -12.59
CA PRO A 207 14.87 2.83 -13.32
C PRO A 207 13.74 3.85 -13.49
N LEU A 208 14.01 5.11 -13.11
CA LEU A 208 13.03 6.21 -13.18
C LEU A 208 12.61 6.54 -14.62
N ALA A 209 13.46 6.24 -15.62
CA ALA A 209 13.12 6.38 -17.02
C ALA A 209 11.89 5.53 -17.40
N VAL A 210 11.82 4.29 -16.89
CA VAL A 210 10.69 3.38 -17.12
C VAL A 210 9.41 3.91 -16.48
N LEU A 211 9.49 4.57 -15.32
CA LEU A 211 8.32 5.23 -14.74
C LEU A 211 7.78 6.32 -15.65
N ARG A 212 8.68 7.16 -16.21
CA ARG A 212 8.28 8.21 -17.14
C ARG A 212 7.57 7.63 -18.35
N GLU A 213 8.10 6.56 -18.93
CA GLU A 213 7.47 5.84 -20.05
C GLU A 213 6.09 5.29 -19.69
N VAL A 214 5.93 4.69 -18.51
CA VAL A 214 4.64 4.19 -18.02
C VAL A 214 3.62 5.33 -17.90
N LEU A 215 4.04 6.50 -17.42
CA LEU A 215 3.15 7.66 -17.24
C LEU A 215 2.82 8.36 -18.57
N THR A 216 3.75 8.43 -19.52
CA THR A 216 3.56 9.14 -20.80
C THR A 216 2.90 8.27 -21.86
N HIS A 217 3.14 6.96 -21.84
CA HIS A 217 2.68 6.02 -22.87
C HIS A 217 1.64 5.02 -22.38
N GLY A 218 1.02 5.29 -21.22
CA GLY A 218 0.27 4.34 -20.38
C GLY A 218 -0.81 3.47 -21.04
N LEU A 219 -1.16 3.67 -22.30
CA LEU A 219 -2.11 2.86 -23.06
C LEU A 219 -1.74 2.67 -24.56
N GLY A 220 -0.59 3.18 -25.03
CA GLY A 220 -0.34 3.43 -26.46
C GLY A 220 0.45 2.37 -27.25
N TRP A 221 0.95 1.30 -26.63
CA TRP A 221 1.92 0.39 -27.26
C TRP A 221 1.41 -1.03 -27.54
N GLY A 222 0.09 -1.24 -27.54
CA GLY A 222 -0.52 -2.53 -27.89
C GLY A 222 -0.75 -2.76 -29.40
N LEU A 223 -0.51 -1.77 -30.26
CA LEU A 223 -0.91 -1.81 -31.68
C LEU A 223 0.24 -2.04 -32.68
N GLY A 224 1.41 -2.51 -32.26
CA GLY A 224 2.58 -2.42 -33.11
C GLY A 224 3.62 -3.52 -33.06
N TRP A 225 3.27 -4.80 -32.86
CA TRP A 225 4.16 -5.91 -33.22
C TRP A 225 3.36 -7.10 -33.77
N GLY A 226 3.10 -7.01 -35.06
CA GLY A 226 2.50 -8.05 -35.90
C GLY A 226 3.05 -7.92 -37.32
N ARG A 227 4.38 -7.99 -37.45
CA ARG A 227 5.12 -8.42 -38.64
C ARG A 227 6.37 -9.15 -38.19
#